data_AF-C5DQL2-F1
#
_entry.id   AF-C5DQL2-F1
#
_cell.length_a   1.000
_cell.length_b   1.000
_cell.length_c   1.000
_cell.angle_alpha   90.00
_cell.angle_beta   90.00
_cell.angle_gamma   90.00
#
_symmetry.space_group_name_H-M   'P 1'
#
loop_
_entity.id
_entity.type
_entity.pdbx_description
1 polymer ?
#
loop_
_entity_poly.entity_id
_entity_poly.type
_entity_poly.pdbx_seq_one_letter_code
_entity_poly.pdbx_strand_id
1 'polypeptide(L)'
;MKLQSLVEDLLQEDENYQRRSKALIFVLGDEARLYIERDLSASPGRLSSVNAIIRSRRDVEVLFLNRLQYLFMYLMKWEAEDVGYNRLVLYGLDELIFLNRDDSENLTNSQLRLANLVFSAAFRIKRKHCLKDVSVINLRDHVRLKQIEDYWRHVC
;
A
#
# COMPACT_ATOMS: atom_id res chain seq x y z
N MET A 1 -2.33 1.43 -13.61
CA MET A 1 -3.63 2.15 -13.53
C MET A 1 -4.23 2.21 -12.13
N LYS A 2 -4.39 1.10 -11.38
CA LYS A 2 -5.06 1.09 -10.05
C LYS A 2 -4.43 2.04 -9.00
N LEU A 3 -3.10 2.19 -9.00
CA LEU A 3 -2.43 3.09 -8.07
C LEU A 3 -2.66 4.57 -8.41
N GLN A 4 -2.55 4.93 -9.69
CA GLN A 4 -2.74 6.31 -10.14
C GLN A 4 -4.14 6.81 -9.79
N SER A 5 -5.19 6.02 -10.04
CA SER A 5 -6.56 6.38 -9.64
C SER A 5 -6.69 6.55 -8.13
N LEU A 6 -6.07 5.66 -7.33
CA LEU A 6 -6.10 5.78 -5.87
C LEU A 6 -5.41 7.07 -5.39
N VAL A 7 -4.28 7.45 -5.99
CA VAL A 7 -3.59 8.69 -5.67
C VAL A 7 -4.42 9.90 -6.11
N GLU A 8 -5.03 9.87 -7.30
CA GLU A 8 -5.93 10.94 -7.76
C GLU A 8 -7.10 11.13 -6.79
N ASP A 9 -7.77 10.05 -6.39
CA ASP A 9 -8.86 10.09 -5.40
C ASP A 9 -8.38 10.67 -4.05
N LEU A 10 -7.20 10.24 -3.60
CA LEU A 10 -6.57 10.77 -2.38
C LEU A 10 -6.19 12.23 -2.48
N LEU A 11 -5.98 12.80 -3.67
CA LEU A 11 -5.66 14.22 -3.80
C LEU A 11 -6.91 15.08 -4.00
N GLN A 12 -8.02 14.47 -4.39
CA GLN A 12 -9.29 15.16 -4.67
C GLN A 12 -10.29 15.15 -3.50
N GLU A 13 -10.11 14.36 -2.43
CA GLU A 13 -11.02 14.47 -1.26
C GLU A 13 -11.07 15.92 -0.70
N ASP A 14 -12.29 16.38 -0.40
CA ASP A 14 -12.56 17.73 0.12
C ASP A 14 -12.15 17.91 1.59
N GLU A 15 -11.88 19.16 1.98
CA GLU A 15 -11.51 19.52 3.36
C GLU A 15 -12.62 19.23 4.39
N ASN A 16 -13.89 19.18 3.96
CA ASN A 16 -15.04 18.93 4.83
C ASN A 16 -15.31 17.44 5.11
N TYR A 17 -14.53 16.51 4.55
CA TYR A 17 -14.60 15.11 4.95
C TYR A 17 -14.10 14.99 6.40
N GLN A 18 -15.02 14.77 7.35
CA GLN A 18 -14.81 14.80 8.82
C GLN A 18 -13.69 13.90 9.36
N ARG A 19 -13.07 13.07 8.52
CA ARG A 19 -11.71 12.57 8.73
C ARG A 19 -11.02 12.67 7.38
N ARG A 20 -10.04 13.56 7.20
CA ARG A 20 -9.21 13.65 5.97
C ARG A 20 -8.28 12.45 5.86
N SER A 21 -8.07 11.87 4.67
CA SER A 21 -7.13 10.76 4.52
C SER A 21 -5.68 11.27 4.56
N LYS A 22 -4.89 10.74 5.49
CA LYS A 22 -3.43 10.81 5.55
C LYS A 22 -2.88 9.43 5.24
N ALA A 23 -2.30 9.27 4.06
CA ALA A 23 -1.88 8.00 3.50
C ALA A 23 -0.36 7.85 3.50
N LEU A 24 0.10 6.69 3.96
CA LEU A 24 1.47 6.21 3.74
C LEU A 24 1.45 5.11 2.68
N ILE A 25 2.17 5.33 1.58
CA ILE A 25 2.29 4.42 0.45
C ILE A 25 3.66 3.76 0.50
N PHE A 26 3.69 2.47 0.77
CA PHE A 26 4.90 1.65 0.61
C PHE A 26 5.00 1.19 -0.84
N VAL A 27 6.07 1.59 -1.52
CA VAL A 27 6.42 1.13 -2.86
C VAL A 27 7.49 0.06 -2.71
N LEU A 28 7.17 -1.16 -3.13
CA LEU A 28 7.89 -2.37 -2.79
C LEU A 28 8.51 -2.98 -4.05
N GLY A 29 9.83 -3.11 -4.05
CA GLY A 29 10.56 -3.66 -5.20
C GLY A 29 11.00 -2.61 -6.22
N ASP A 30 11.85 -3.05 -7.14
CA ASP A 30 12.50 -2.17 -8.12
C ASP A 30 11.56 -1.89 -9.31
N GLU A 31 10.74 -2.86 -9.73
CA GLU A 31 9.74 -2.63 -10.80
C GLU A 31 8.69 -1.60 -10.33
N ALA A 32 8.17 -1.76 -9.10
CA ALA A 32 7.23 -0.81 -8.53
C ALA A 32 7.84 0.59 -8.39
N ARG A 33 9.10 0.68 -7.97
CA ARG A 33 9.83 1.95 -7.84
C ARG A 33 10.02 2.64 -9.19
N LEU A 34 10.47 1.91 -10.21
CA LEU A 34 10.69 2.46 -11.55
C LEU A 34 9.41 3.05 -12.13
N TYR A 35 8.26 2.39 -11.93
CA TYR A 35 6.96 2.92 -12.36
C TYR A 35 6.64 4.26 -11.69
N ILE A 36 6.89 4.41 -10.39
CA ILE A 36 6.63 5.67 -9.67
C ILE A 36 7.57 6.78 -10.12
N GLU A 37 8.86 6.49 -10.27
CA GLU A 37 9.87 7.50 -10.59
C GLU A 37 9.79 7.96 -12.06
N ARG A 38 9.35 7.09 -12.99
CA ARG A 38 9.39 7.37 -14.43
C ARG A 38 8.02 7.55 -15.07
N ASP A 39 7.05 6.72 -14.69
CA ASP A 39 5.80 6.57 -15.45
C ASP A 39 4.60 7.22 -14.75
N LEU A 40 4.70 7.48 -13.44
CA LEU A 40 3.66 8.17 -12.68
C LEU A 40 3.65 9.67 -13.00
N SER A 41 3.04 9.98 -14.14
CA SER A 41 2.78 11.35 -14.56
C SER A 41 1.41 11.82 -14.09
N ALA A 42 1.34 13.05 -13.56
CA ALA A 42 0.07 13.69 -13.28
C ALA A 42 -0.70 13.85 -14.59
N SER A 43 -1.92 13.32 -14.66
CA SER A 43 -2.77 13.51 -15.82
C SER A 43 -3.05 15.01 -15.99
N PRO A 44 -2.68 15.62 -17.15
CA PRO A 44 -2.83 17.05 -17.35
C PRO A 44 -4.30 17.45 -17.18
N GLY A 45 -4.55 18.43 -16.31
CA GLY A 45 -5.89 18.97 -16.03
C GLY A 45 -6.67 18.31 -14.88
N ARG A 46 -6.23 17.18 -14.30
CA ARG A 46 -6.94 16.51 -13.17
C ARG A 46 -6.46 16.89 -11.76
N LEU A 47 -5.21 17.34 -11.64
CA LEU A 47 -4.54 17.64 -10.36
C LEU A 47 -4.17 19.13 -10.21
N SER A 48 -4.83 20.01 -10.96
CA SER A 48 -4.52 21.45 -11.03
C SER A 48 -5.09 22.28 -9.88
N SER A 49 -5.78 21.67 -8.92
CA SER A 49 -6.32 22.41 -7.77
C SER A 49 -5.23 22.71 -6.75
N VAL A 50 -5.28 23.91 -6.15
CA VAL A 50 -4.38 24.29 -5.04
C VAL A 50 -4.49 23.30 -3.88
N ASN A 51 -5.69 22.78 -3.64
CA ASN A 51 -5.92 21.74 -2.63
C ASN A 51 -5.09 20.48 -2.93
N ALA A 52 -5.14 19.95 -4.16
CA ALA A 52 -4.36 18.76 -4.54
C ALA A 52 -2.84 18.94 -4.30
N ILE A 53 -2.31 20.13 -4.56
CA ILE A 53 -0.89 20.47 -4.30
C ILE A 53 -0.58 20.50 -2.79
N ILE A 54 -1.47 21.05 -1.97
CA ILE A 54 -1.29 21.08 -0.51
C ILE A 54 -1.35 19.64 0.04
N ARG A 55 -2.26 18.82 -0.47
CA ARG A 55 -2.45 17.44 -0.04
C ARG A 55 -1.29 16.54 -0.39
N SER A 56 -0.75 16.65 -1.61
CA SER A 56 0.41 15.86 -2.02
C SER A 56 1.65 16.11 -1.16
N ARG A 57 1.74 17.28 -0.52
CA ARG A 57 2.86 17.64 0.36
C ARG A 57 2.66 17.29 1.84
N ARG A 58 1.41 17.16 2.30
CA ARG A 58 1.10 17.06 3.73
C ARG A 58 0.43 15.76 4.16
N ASP A 59 -0.28 15.11 3.25
CA ASP A 59 -1.12 13.96 3.59
C ASP A 59 -0.75 12.68 2.86
N VAL A 60 0.03 12.77 1.79
CA VAL A 60 0.43 11.59 1.01
C VAL A 60 1.94 11.47 1.07
N GLU A 61 2.42 10.45 1.77
CA GLU A 61 3.84 10.14 1.85
C GLU A 61 4.13 8.81 1.16
N VAL A 62 5.28 8.75 0.50
CA VAL A 62 5.71 7.60 -0.30
C VAL A 62 7.05 7.11 0.23
N LEU A 63 7.14 5.82 0.54
CA LEU A 63 8.34 5.20 1.08
C LEU A 63 8.73 3.99 0.22
N PHE A 64 9.95 4.02 -0.32
CA PHE A 64 10.49 2.97 -1.19
C PHE A 64 11.25 1.93 -0.37
N LEU A 65 10.90 0.65 -0.52
CA LEU A 65 11.55 -0.47 0.16
C LEU A 65 11.83 -1.62 -0.80
N ASN A 66 13.08 -2.07 -0.83
CA ASN A 66 13.49 -3.18 -1.70
C ASN A 66 13.56 -4.53 -0.97
N ARG A 67 13.16 -4.58 0.32
CA ARG A 67 13.21 -5.80 1.13
C ARG A 67 11.99 -5.91 2.04
N LEU A 68 11.38 -7.10 2.05
CA LEU A 68 10.21 -7.40 2.88
C LEU A 68 10.49 -7.24 4.38
N GLN A 69 11.74 -7.52 4.81
CA GLN A 69 12.16 -7.34 6.20
C GLN A 69 11.96 -5.90 6.69
N TYR A 70 12.31 -4.92 5.85
CA TYR A 70 12.14 -3.50 6.20
C TYR A 70 10.66 -3.12 6.26
N LEU A 71 9.85 -3.63 5.34
CA LEU A 71 8.39 -3.43 5.40
C LEU A 71 7.86 -3.95 6.73
N PHE A 72 8.22 -5.18 7.10
CA PHE A 72 7.76 -5.77 8.35
C PHE A 72 8.21 -4.95 9.57
N MET A 73 9.45 -4.47 9.62
CA MET A 73 9.93 -3.59 10.69
C MET A 73 9.11 -2.29 10.79
N TYR A 74 8.80 -1.64 9.66
CA TYR A 74 7.95 -0.45 9.64
C TYR A 74 6.53 -0.74 10.11
N LEU A 75 5.95 -1.87 9.71
CA LEU A 75 4.64 -2.31 10.20
C LEU A 75 4.66 -2.56 11.71
N MET A 76 5.69 -3.21 12.25
CA MET A 76 5.81 -3.41 13.71
C MET A 76 5.98 -2.08 14.46
N LYS A 77 6.75 -1.13 13.91
CA LYS A 77 6.87 0.22 14.47
C LYS A 77 5.50 0.92 14.51
N TRP A 78 4.75 0.88 13.41
CA TRP A 78 3.40 1.43 13.35
C TRP A 78 2.45 0.67 14.29
N GLU A 79 2.56 -0.64 14.42
CA GLU A 79 1.74 -1.37 15.40
C GLU A 79 2.02 -0.89 16.83
N ALA A 80 3.27 -0.54 17.17
CA ALA A 80 3.66 -0.06 18.49
C ALA A 80 3.27 1.41 18.76
N GLU A 81 3.38 2.29 17.77
CA GLU A 81 3.28 3.74 17.92
C GLU A 81 2.26 4.36 16.95
N ASP A 82 1.62 5.46 17.35
CA ASP A 82 0.82 6.25 16.41
C ASP A 82 1.75 7.08 15.51
N VAL A 83 1.78 6.74 14.23
CA VAL A 83 2.59 7.41 13.19
C VAL A 83 1.81 8.53 12.47
N GLY A 84 0.56 8.79 12.83
CA GLY A 84 -0.23 9.91 12.31
C GLY A 84 -0.85 9.71 10.92
N TYR A 85 -0.69 8.54 10.30
CA TYR A 85 -1.39 8.15 9.08
C TYR A 85 -2.65 7.35 9.41
N ASN A 86 -3.72 7.56 8.66
CA ASN A 86 -4.98 6.84 8.80
C ASN A 86 -5.34 5.99 7.58
N ARG A 87 -4.45 5.89 6.59
CA ARG A 87 -4.57 5.01 5.44
C ARG A 87 -3.21 4.40 5.10
N LEU A 88 -3.19 3.10 4.83
CA LEU A 88 -2.00 2.35 4.44
C LEU A 88 -2.19 1.84 3.00
N VAL A 89 -1.18 2.01 2.15
CA VAL A 89 -1.15 1.45 0.81
C VAL A 89 0.11 0.62 0.64
N LEU A 90 -0.04 -0.63 0.21
CA LEU A 90 1.06 -1.53 -0.17
C LEU A 90 1.04 -1.69 -1.69
N TYR A 91 2.04 -1.15 -2.38
CA TYR A 91 2.19 -1.23 -3.82
C TYR A 91 3.39 -2.11 -4.20
N GLY A 92 3.15 -3.17 -4.98
CA GLY A 92 4.21 -4.08 -5.46
C GLY A 92 4.63 -5.17 -4.46
N LEU A 93 3.76 -5.54 -3.52
CA LEU A 93 4.07 -6.57 -2.52
C LEU A 93 4.40 -7.93 -3.16
N ASP A 94 3.73 -8.24 -4.26
CA ASP A 94 3.95 -9.45 -5.06
C ASP A 94 5.40 -9.55 -5.55
N GLU A 95 6.02 -8.46 -6.00
CA GLU A 95 7.41 -8.47 -6.46
C GLU A 95 8.37 -9.01 -5.38
N LEU A 96 8.18 -8.57 -4.13
CA LEU A 96 9.02 -9.01 -3.00
C LEU A 96 8.68 -10.42 -2.50
N ILE A 97 7.46 -10.91 -2.71
CA ILE A 97 7.06 -12.28 -2.34
C ILE A 97 7.56 -13.28 -3.39
N PHE A 98 7.52 -12.91 -4.68
CA PHE A 98 7.83 -13.77 -5.81
C PHE A 98 9.23 -13.54 -6.41
N LEU A 99 10.19 -13.06 -5.62
CA LEU A 99 11.58 -12.73 -6.03
C LEU A 99 12.25 -13.77 -6.96
N ASN A 100 11.90 -15.05 -6.85
CA ASN A 100 12.50 -16.15 -7.62
C ASN A 100 11.58 -16.76 -8.70
N ARG A 101 10.60 -16.02 -9.24
CA ARG A 101 9.82 -16.34 -10.46
C ARG A 101 9.31 -17.79 -10.62
N ASP A 102 8.99 -18.47 -9.53
CA ASP A 102 8.08 -19.62 -9.64
C ASP A 102 6.66 -19.06 -9.75
N ASP A 103 6.27 -18.68 -10.98
CA ASP A 103 4.88 -18.42 -11.40
C ASP A 103 4.09 -19.74 -11.41
N SER A 104 4.21 -20.51 -10.33
CA SER A 104 3.39 -21.69 -10.07
C SER A 104 2.02 -21.20 -9.56
N GLU A 105 0.94 -21.81 -10.03
CA GLU A 105 -0.43 -21.50 -9.58
C GLU A 105 -0.59 -21.58 -8.04
N ASN A 106 0.31 -22.29 -7.37
CA ASN A 106 0.34 -22.45 -5.93
C ASN A 106 1.51 -21.69 -5.29
N LEU A 107 1.22 -21.06 -4.15
CA LEU A 107 2.23 -20.44 -3.30
C LEU A 107 3.05 -21.53 -2.61
N THR A 108 4.37 -21.40 -2.63
CA THR A 108 5.25 -22.18 -1.77
C THR A 108 4.96 -21.86 -0.30
N ASN A 109 5.31 -22.77 0.62
CA ASN A 109 5.15 -22.54 2.06
C ASN A 109 5.84 -21.25 2.54
N SER A 110 7.00 -20.93 1.96
CA SER A 110 7.73 -19.70 2.25
C SER A 110 6.94 -18.46 1.82
N GLN A 111 6.43 -18.42 0.59
CA GLN A 111 5.63 -17.30 0.08
C GLN A 111 4.32 -17.15 0.88
N LEU A 112 3.64 -18.26 1.17
CA LEU A 112 2.43 -18.27 1.99
C LEU A 112 2.70 -17.70 3.39
N ARG A 113 3.80 -18.11 4.03
CA ARG A 113 4.20 -17.57 5.33
C ARG A 113 4.46 -16.07 5.28
N LEU A 114 5.18 -15.59 4.27
CA LEU A 114 5.50 -14.16 4.11
C LEU A 114 4.25 -13.33 3.86
N ALA A 115 3.36 -13.77 2.97
CA ALA A 115 2.08 -13.12 2.71
C ALA A 115 1.22 -13.01 3.98
N ASN A 116 1.07 -14.11 4.71
CA ASN A 116 0.33 -14.13 5.97
C ASN A 116 0.94 -13.19 7.01
N LEU A 117 2.28 -13.15 7.11
CA LEU A 117 2.96 -12.28 8.07
C LEU A 117 2.70 -10.80 7.77
N VAL A 118 2.78 -10.40 6.49
CA VAL A 118 2.53 -9.01 6.09
C VAL A 118 1.05 -8.64 6.25
N PHE A 119 0.13 -9.47 5.76
CA PHE A 119 -1.30 -9.16 5.84
C PHE A 119 -1.82 -9.18 7.27
N SER A 120 -1.42 -10.16 8.08
CA SER A 120 -1.79 -10.15 9.50
C SER A 120 -1.35 -8.88 10.21
N ALA A 121 -0.11 -8.43 10.00
CA ALA A 121 0.38 -7.17 10.57
C ALA A 121 -0.43 -5.97 10.06
N ALA A 122 -0.60 -5.83 8.75
CA ALA A 122 -1.28 -4.69 8.14
C ALA A 122 -2.74 -4.56 8.62
N PHE A 123 -3.49 -5.65 8.69
CA PHE A 123 -4.88 -5.62 9.15
C PHE A 123 -5.03 -5.56 10.68
N ARG A 124 -4.07 -6.08 11.47
CA ARG A 124 -4.02 -5.79 12.90
C ARG A 124 -3.81 -4.31 13.18
N ILE A 125 -2.91 -3.66 12.44
CA ILE A 125 -2.68 -2.20 12.52
C ILE A 125 -3.97 -1.45 12.16
N LYS A 126 -4.67 -1.87 11.09
CA LYS A 126 -5.98 -1.31 10.71
C LYS A 126 -6.96 -1.32 11.88
N ARG A 127 -7.12 -2.47 12.54
CA ARG A 127 -8.03 -2.62 13.68
C ARG A 127 -7.56 -1.82 14.89
N LYS A 128 -6.27 -1.92 15.26
CA LYS A 128 -5.70 -1.30 16.46
C LYS A 128 -5.78 0.23 16.41
N HIS A 129 -5.44 0.81 15.27
CA HIS A 129 -5.38 2.27 15.08
C HIS A 129 -6.59 2.84 14.33
N CYS A 130 -7.63 2.04 14.12
CA CYS A 130 -8.85 2.44 13.42
C CYS A 130 -8.56 3.11 12.06
N LEU A 131 -7.61 2.55 11.28
CA LEU A 131 -7.29 3.08 9.96
C LEU A 131 -8.54 3.04 9.08
N LYS A 132 -8.74 4.08 8.28
CA LYS A 132 -9.82 4.14 7.29
C LYS A 132 -9.74 2.98 6.32
N ASP A 133 -8.54 2.71 5.80
CA ASP A 133 -8.34 1.64 4.83
C ASP A 133 -6.90 1.11 4.79
N VAL A 134 -6.79 -0.13 4.32
CA VAL A 134 -5.55 -0.80 3.93
C VAL A 134 -5.76 -1.30 2.50
N SER A 135 -5.09 -0.66 1.54
CA SER A 135 -5.19 -0.98 0.12
C SER A 135 -3.93 -1.74 -0.33
N VAL A 136 -4.12 -2.88 -0.98
CA VAL A 136 -3.01 -3.68 -1.55
C VAL A 136 -3.13 -3.64 -3.07
N ILE A 137 -2.07 -3.22 -3.74
CA ILE A 137 -2.01 -3.09 -5.20
C ILE A 137 -0.80 -3.87 -5.69
N ASN A 138 -1.05 -5.02 -6.28
CA ASN A 138 -0.01 -5.87 -6.85
C ASN A 138 0.31 -5.43 -8.29
N LEU A 139 1.54 -5.67 -8.74
CA LEU A 139 1.95 -5.45 -10.14
C LEU A 139 1.29 -6.47 -11.07
N ARG A 140 1.10 -7.70 -10.58
CA ARG A 140 0.49 -8.82 -11.28
C ARG A 140 -0.72 -9.34 -10.52
N ASP A 141 -1.69 -9.88 -11.25
CA ASP A 141 -2.87 -10.49 -10.64
C ASP A 141 -2.53 -11.89 -10.10
N HIS A 142 -2.48 -12.01 -8.78
CA HIS A 142 -2.26 -13.28 -8.08
C HIS A 142 -3.51 -13.69 -7.29
N VAL A 143 -4.29 -14.64 -7.82
CA VAL A 143 -5.55 -15.11 -7.21
C VAL A 143 -5.35 -15.61 -5.78
N ARG A 144 -4.31 -16.40 -5.54
CA ARG A 144 -4.00 -16.94 -4.20
C ARG A 144 -3.58 -15.85 -3.22
N LEU A 145 -2.81 -14.87 -3.65
CA LEU A 145 -2.41 -13.76 -2.79
C LEU A 145 -3.62 -12.93 -2.37
N LYS A 146 -4.54 -12.68 -3.31
CA LYS A 146 -5.82 -12.02 -3.04
C LYS A 146 -6.70 -12.80 -2.07
N GLN A 147 -6.77 -14.13 -2.19
CA GLN A 147 -7.51 -14.96 -1.23
C GLN A 147 -6.98 -14.81 0.21
N ILE A 148 -5.66 -14.71 0.39
CA ILE A 148 -5.04 -14.50 1.71
C ILE A 148 -5.33 -13.09 2.22
N GLU A 149 -5.24 -12.08 1.34
CA GLU A 149 -5.61 -10.70 1.67
C GLU A 149 -7.07 -10.63 2.16
N ASP A 150 -8.01 -11.22 1.42
CA ASP A 150 -9.43 -11.22 1.74
C ASP A 150 -9.72 -11.96 3.05
N TYR A 151 -9.01 -13.07 3.31
CA TYR A 151 -9.09 -13.77 4.60
C TYR A 151 -8.72 -12.85 5.77
N TRP A 152 -7.55 -12.18 5.70
CA TRP A 152 -7.13 -11.31 6.79
C TRP A 152 -7.98 -10.06 6.92
N ARG A 153 -8.48 -9.51 5.80
CA ARG A 153 -9.44 -8.41 5.80
C ARG A 153 -10.75 -8.77 6.50
N HIS A 154 -11.14 -10.05 6.50
CA HIS A 154 -12.35 -10.52 7.18
C HIS A 154 -12.11 -10.82 8.67
N VAL A 155 -10.97 -11.45 9.00
CA VAL A 155 -10.65 -11.87 10.36
C VAL A 155 -10.23 -10.69 11.26
N CYS A 156 -9.59 -9.67 10.70
CA CYS A 156 -9.11 -8.47 11.38
C CYS A 156 -9.94 -7.23 10.97
#